data_AF-V3ZFV6-F1
#
_entry.id   AF-V3ZFV6-F1
#
_cell.length_a   1.000
_cell.length_b   1.000
_cell.length_c   1.000
_cell.angle_alpha   90.00
_cell.angle_beta   90.00
_cell.angle_gamma   90.00
#
_symmetry.space_group_name_H-M   'P 1'
#
loop_
_entity.id
_entity.type
_entity.pdbx_description
1 polymer ?
#
loop_
_entity_poly.entity_id
_entity_poly.type
_entity_poly.pdbx_seq_one_letter_code
_entity_poly.pdbx_strand_id
1 'polypeptide(L)'
;MKDMSSSEINEVLNEYEMTIKELSGMLVHELALRDELEYDKELKNQFISLLLTIQKKRRDNNVDKKKRKSKTVSHNNNNGAAESPVNAHLTTVIPYHPNQGAPTSEQLQIYIKILQAINEDSSTVPTLLTDYILKVLCPT
;
A
#
# COMPACT_ATOMS: atom_id res chain seq x y z
N MET A 1 23.93 44.18 -27.40
CA MET A 1 22.81 44.09 -28.36
C MET A 1 22.78 45.22 -29.40
N LYS A 2 23.22 46.46 -29.11
CA LYS A 2 23.13 47.56 -30.10
C LYS A 2 24.18 47.49 -31.24
N ASP A 3 25.26 46.71 -31.05
CA ASP A 3 26.37 46.58 -32.03
C ASP A 3 26.59 45.14 -32.54
N MET A 4 25.70 44.20 -32.23
CA MET A 4 25.79 42.84 -32.78
C MET A 4 25.22 42.80 -34.19
N SER A 5 25.90 42.09 -35.08
CA SER A 5 25.41 41.79 -36.42
C SER A 5 24.18 40.87 -36.35
N SER A 6 23.35 40.90 -37.38
CA SER A 6 22.18 40.02 -37.48
C SER A 6 22.54 38.53 -37.38
N SER A 7 23.76 38.14 -37.79
CA SER A 7 24.25 36.76 -37.68
C SER A 7 24.48 36.35 -36.23
N GLU A 8 25.19 37.19 -35.46
CA GLU A 8 25.50 36.92 -34.05
C GLU A 8 24.23 36.90 -33.19
N ILE A 9 23.24 37.73 -33.50
CA ILE A 9 21.93 37.72 -32.82
C ILE A 9 21.21 36.39 -33.09
N ASN A 10 21.27 35.89 -34.33
CA ASN A 10 20.60 34.64 -34.71
C ASN A 10 21.28 33.41 -34.11
N GLU A 11 22.61 33.42 -33.98
CA GLU A 11 23.35 32.37 -33.27
C GLU A 11 22.96 32.31 -31.79
N VAL A 12 22.94 33.46 -31.10
CA VAL A 12 22.53 33.54 -29.69
C VAL A 12 21.06 33.13 -29.53
N LEU A 13 20.19 33.51 -30.46
CA LEU A 13 18.79 33.09 -30.46
C LEU A 13 18.66 31.56 -30.60
N ASN A 14 19.40 30.95 -31.53
CA ASN A 14 19.44 29.49 -31.68
C ASN A 14 19.97 28.78 -30.44
N GLU A 15 21.01 29.34 -29.79
CA GLU A 15 21.54 28.81 -28.53
C GLU A 15 20.49 28.84 -27.42
N TYR A 16 19.77 29.95 -27.28
CA TYR A 16 18.65 30.05 -26.34
C TYR A 16 17.52 29.08 -26.67
N GLU A 17 17.15 28.93 -27.94
CA GLU A 17 16.12 27.96 -28.35
C GLU A 17 16.52 26.52 -28.05
N MET A 18 17.79 26.14 -28.31
CA MET A 18 18.33 24.83 -27.93
C MET A 18 18.31 24.63 -26.42
N THR A 19 18.76 25.63 -25.66
CA THR A 19 18.78 25.59 -24.19
C THR A 19 17.37 25.46 -23.63
N ILE A 20 16.41 26.24 -24.14
CA ILE A 20 14.99 26.18 -23.74
C ILE A 20 14.44 24.78 -24.02
N LYS A 21 14.76 24.20 -25.18
CA LYS A 21 14.29 22.86 -25.55
C LYS A 21 14.88 21.79 -24.62
N GLU A 22 16.16 21.88 -24.29
CA GLU A 22 16.83 20.95 -23.38
C GLU A 22 16.26 21.03 -21.96
N LEU A 23 16.17 22.24 -21.40
CA LEU A 23 15.58 22.47 -20.08
C LEU A 23 14.12 21.99 -20.00
N SER A 24 13.34 22.24 -21.06
CA SER A 24 11.96 21.76 -21.14
C SER A 24 11.89 20.23 -21.14
N GLY A 25 12.81 19.57 -21.86
CA GLY A 25 12.92 18.11 -21.87
C GLY A 25 13.28 17.55 -20.50
N MET A 26 14.27 18.13 -19.82
CA MET A 26 14.64 17.74 -18.46
C MET A 26 13.47 17.94 -17.48
N LEU A 27 12.78 19.07 -17.56
CA LEU A 27 11.62 19.34 -16.71
C LEU A 27 10.53 18.26 -16.87
N VAL A 28 10.20 17.88 -18.10
CA VAL A 28 9.21 16.82 -18.37
C VAL A 28 9.65 15.48 -17.77
N HIS A 29 10.93 15.12 -17.93
CA HIS A 29 11.47 13.89 -17.36
C HIS A 29 11.40 13.88 -15.84
N GLU A 30 11.85 14.96 -15.19
CA GLU A 30 11.81 15.09 -13.72
C GLU A 30 10.39 15.09 -13.17
N LEU A 31 9.43 15.70 -13.88
CA LEU A 31 8.02 15.64 -13.50
C LEU A 31 7.46 14.20 -13.56
N ALA A 32 7.79 13.43 -14.60
CA ALA A 32 7.39 12.04 -14.69
C ALA A 32 8.01 11.19 -13.56
N LEU A 33 9.31 11.36 -13.31
CA LEU A 33 10.01 10.67 -12.21
C LEU A 33 9.40 11.02 -10.85
N ARG A 34 9.08 12.30 -10.62
CA ARG A 34 8.43 12.74 -9.39
C ARG A 34 7.07 12.06 -9.21
N ASP A 35 6.27 11.94 -10.27
CA ASP A 35 4.95 11.32 -10.20
C ASP A 35 5.05 9.81 -9.90
N GLU A 36 6.05 9.10 -10.47
CA GLU A 36 6.36 7.71 -10.12
C GLU A 36 6.75 7.55 -8.63
N LEU A 37 7.62 8.44 -8.13
CA LEU A 37 8.03 8.42 -6.73
C LEU A 37 6.89 8.75 -5.76
N GLU A 38 6.02 9.69 -6.12
CA GLU A 38 4.85 10.04 -5.31
C GLU A 38 3.85 8.87 -5.28
N TYR A 39 3.68 8.16 -6.39
CA TYR A 39 2.87 6.93 -6.44
C TYR A 39 3.40 5.87 -5.46
N ASP A 40 4.70 5.58 -5.49
CA ASP A 40 5.33 4.60 -4.60
C ASP A 40 5.21 5.00 -3.12
N LYS A 41 5.34 6.30 -2.83
CA LYS A 41 5.18 6.86 -1.48
C LYS A 41 3.73 6.72 -1.00
N GLU A 42 2.75 7.03 -1.85
CA GLU A 42 1.34 6.90 -1.50
C GLU A 42 0.97 5.43 -1.23
N LEU A 43 1.50 4.50 -2.02
CA LEU A 43 1.29 3.08 -1.82
C LEU A 43 1.84 2.61 -0.46
N LYS A 44 3.06 3.06 -0.08
CA LYS A 44 3.65 2.80 1.24
C LYS A 44 2.81 3.39 2.37
N ASN A 45 2.36 4.63 2.23
CA ASN A 45 1.52 5.28 3.23
C ASN A 45 0.17 4.57 3.41
N GLN A 46 -0.46 4.17 2.30
CA GLN A 46 -1.71 3.41 2.32
C GLN A 46 -1.53 2.07 3.03
N PHE A 47 -0.47 1.33 2.71
CA PHE A 47 -0.15 0.06 3.37
C PHE A 47 0.07 0.24 4.87
N ILE A 48 0.91 1.20 5.28
CA ILE A 48 1.20 1.46 6.70
C ILE A 48 -0.09 1.82 7.45
N SER A 49 -0.92 2.69 6.87
CA SER A 49 -2.17 3.14 7.49
C SER A 49 -3.16 1.98 7.69
N LEU A 50 -3.34 1.13 6.68
CA LEU A 50 -4.18 -0.06 6.77
C LEU A 50 -3.65 -1.06 7.79
N LEU A 51 -2.34 -1.32 7.76
CA LEU A 51 -1.70 -2.26 8.68
C LEU A 51 -1.86 -1.82 10.14
N LEU A 52 -1.62 -0.54 10.43
CA LEU A 52 -1.80 0.03 11.77
C LEU A 52 -3.27 -0.05 12.21
N THR A 53 -4.20 0.22 11.29
CA THR A 53 -5.65 0.14 11.56
C THR A 53 -6.06 -1.27 11.95
N ILE A 54 -5.62 -2.29 11.20
CA ILE A 54 -5.92 -3.70 11.46
C ILE A 54 -5.27 -4.15 12.78
N GLN A 55 -4.02 -3.76 13.03
CA GLN A 55 -3.34 -4.07 14.29
C GLN A 55 -4.05 -3.46 15.51
N LYS A 56 -4.56 -2.23 15.40
CA LYS A 56 -5.38 -1.60 16.43
C LYS A 56 -6.68 -2.38 16.64
N LYS A 57 -7.41 -2.69 15.57
CA LYS A 57 -8.68 -3.46 15.63
C LYS A 57 -8.48 -4.85 16.24
N ARG A 58 -7.36 -5.53 15.94
CA ARG A 58 -6.97 -6.80 16.58
C ARG A 58 -6.77 -6.68 18.08
N ARG A 59 -6.07 -5.61 18.51
CA ARG A 59 -5.80 -5.33 19.92
C ARG A 59 -7.10 -5.12 20.69
N ASP A 60 -7.99 -4.27 20.16
CA ASP A 60 -9.27 -3.94 20.79
C ASP A 60 -10.17 -5.19 20.91
N ASN A 61 -10.29 -5.97 19.83
CA ASN A 61 -11.05 -7.22 19.84
C ASN A 61 -10.51 -8.27 20.84
N ASN A 62 -9.20 -8.32 21.09
CA ASN A 62 -8.62 -9.23 22.07
C ASN A 62 -8.93 -8.78 23.52
N VAL A 63 -8.89 -7.46 23.78
CA VAL A 63 -9.23 -6.88 25.07
C VAL A 63 -10.70 -7.10 25.42
N ASP A 64 -11.62 -6.94 24.45
CA ASP A 64 -13.05 -7.19 24.66
C ASP A 64 -13.36 -8.66 24.97
N LYS A 65 -12.68 -9.59 24.27
CA LYS A 65 -12.79 -11.04 24.57
C LYS A 65 -12.31 -11.37 25.99
N LYS A 66 -11.22 -10.74 26.47
CA LYS A 66 -10.72 -10.92 27.84
C LYS A 66 -11.65 -10.34 28.91
N LYS A 67 -12.23 -9.15 28.68
CA LYS A 67 -13.21 -8.54 29.60
C LYS A 67 -14.50 -9.34 29.71
N ARG A 68 -14.97 -9.94 28.60
CA ARG A 68 -16.17 -10.80 28.58
C ARG A 68 -15.95 -12.11 29.34
N LYS A 69 -14.80 -12.78 29.17
CA LYS A 69 -14.44 -13.99 29.94
C LYS A 69 -14.35 -13.77 31.46
N SER A 70 -14.00 -12.55 31.90
CA SER A 70 -13.93 -12.21 33.33
C SER A 70 -15.33 -11.99 33.96
N LYS A 71 -16.34 -11.62 33.17
CA LYS A 71 -17.73 -11.42 33.64
C LYS A 71 -18.57 -12.70 33.69
N THR A 72 -18.14 -13.79 33.07
CA THR A 72 -18.91 -15.05 32.97
C THR A 72 -18.61 -16.07 34.07
N VAL A 73 -17.82 -15.72 35.10
CA VAL A 73 -17.52 -16.64 36.23
C VAL A 73 -18.67 -16.74 37.24
N SER A 74 -19.70 -15.89 37.13
CA SER A 74 -20.89 -15.95 37.99
C SER A 74 -22.17 -15.97 37.16
N HIS A 75 -22.52 -17.11 36.57
CA HIS A 75 -23.88 -17.69 36.54
C HIS A 75 -23.93 -18.84 35.53
N ASN A 76 -24.30 -20.03 36.03
CA ASN A 76 -24.80 -21.15 35.24
C ASN A 76 -25.94 -20.66 34.33
N ASN A 77 -25.84 -20.91 33.01
CA ASN A 77 -26.94 -21.50 32.25
C ASN A 77 -26.51 -21.87 30.83
N ASN A 78 -26.88 -23.09 30.46
CA ASN A 78 -26.80 -23.65 29.12
C ASN A 78 -27.56 -22.77 28.13
N ASN A 79 -26.87 -22.27 27.12
CA ASN A 79 -27.38 -22.07 25.76
C ASN A 79 -26.20 -21.86 24.82
N GLY A 80 -25.87 -22.89 24.05
CA GLY A 80 -24.90 -22.85 22.96
C GLY A 80 -25.44 -22.00 21.81
N ALA A 81 -25.39 -20.68 21.97
CA ALA A 81 -25.42 -19.78 20.84
C ALA A 81 -24.03 -19.81 20.23
N ALA A 82 -23.89 -20.52 19.10
CA ALA A 82 -22.72 -20.44 18.25
C ALA A 82 -22.36 -18.96 18.07
N GLU A 83 -21.26 -18.53 18.68
CA GLU A 83 -20.75 -17.17 18.56
C GLU A 83 -20.51 -16.92 17.09
N SER A 84 -21.42 -16.16 16.46
CA SER A 84 -21.21 -15.66 15.09
C SER A 84 -19.82 -15.02 15.08
N PRO A 85 -18.90 -15.44 14.20
CA PRO A 85 -17.52 -15.01 14.26
C PRO A 85 -17.45 -13.55 13.79
N VAL A 86 -17.71 -12.62 14.70
CA VAL A 86 -17.56 -11.19 14.46
C VAL A 86 -16.08 -10.98 14.16
N ASN A 87 -15.75 -10.71 12.89
CA ASN A 87 -14.40 -10.59 12.36
C ASN A 87 -13.63 -11.92 12.19
N ALA A 88 -14.18 -12.86 11.43
CA ALA A 88 -13.51 -14.14 11.11
C ALA A 88 -12.15 -13.93 10.42
N HIS A 89 -12.04 -12.91 9.57
CA HIS A 89 -10.85 -12.65 8.77
C HIS A 89 -9.82 -11.77 9.49
N LEU A 90 -10.20 -11.12 10.59
CA LEU A 90 -9.31 -10.21 11.28
C LEU A 90 -8.10 -10.91 11.88
N THR A 91 -8.15 -12.20 12.21
CA THR A 91 -6.99 -12.96 12.72
C THR A 91 -6.11 -13.55 11.61
N THR A 92 -6.52 -13.44 10.34
CA THR A 92 -5.80 -14.02 9.20
C THR A 92 -4.47 -13.31 8.96
N VAL A 93 -3.39 -14.08 8.74
CA VAL A 93 -2.03 -13.54 8.54
C VAL A 93 -1.61 -13.72 7.09
N ILE A 94 -0.94 -12.71 6.54
CA ILE A 94 -0.32 -12.76 5.22
C ILE A 94 1.09 -13.36 5.38
N PRO A 95 1.42 -14.47 4.72
CA PRO A 95 2.78 -15.03 4.77
C PRO A 95 3.78 -14.06 4.14
N TYR A 96 4.96 -13.92 4.77
CA TYR A 96 6.02 -13.02 4.33
C TYR A 96 7.37 -13.74 4.38
N HIS A 97 8.16 -13.64 3.30
CA HIS A 97 9.51 -14.18 3.24
C HIS A 97 10.54 -13.06 3.51
N PRO A 98 11.19 -13.05 4.69
CA PRO A 98 12.13 -11.98 5.05
C PRO A 98 13.39 -11.94 4.19
N ASN A 99 13.70 -13.02 3.47
CA ASN A 99 14.90 -13.16 2.66
C ASN A 99 14.79 -12.49 1.27
N GLN A 100 13.61 -11.99 0.89
CA GLN A 100 13.36 -11.37 -0.43
C GLN A 100 13.60 -9.85 -0.47
N GLY A 101 14.08 -9.25 0.62
CA GLY A 101 14.26 -7.79 0.71
C GLY A 101 12.94 -7.05 0.95
N ALA A 102 12.94 -5.73 0.75
CA ALA A 102 11.72 -4.92 0.89
C ALA A 102 10.72 -5.28 -0.23
N PRO A 103 9.40 -5.29 0.08
CA PRO A 103 8.40 -5.65 -0.92
C PRO A 103 8.37 -4.67 -2.09
N THR A 104 8.21 -5.19 -3.30
CA THR A 104 8.04 -4.38 -4.52
C THR A 104 6.70 -3.65 -4.51
N SER A 105 6.54 -2.61 -5.35
CA SER A 105 5.27 -1.89 -5.47
C SER A 105 4.12 -2.82 -5.89
N GLU A 106 4.38 -3.82 -6.73
CA GLU A 106 3.39 -4.84 -7.08
C GLU A 106 2.97 -5.70 -5.88
N GLN A 107 3.92 -6.19 -5.10
CA GLN A 107 3.63 -6.94 -3.87
C GLN A 107 2.87 -6.08 -2.86
N LEU A 108 3.23 -4.81 -2.75
CA LEU A 108 2.57 -3.87 -1.85
C LEU A 108 1.12 -3.62 -2.23
N GLN A 109 0.80 -3.51 -3.53
CA GLN A 109 -0.59 -3.46 -4.02
C GLN A 109 -1.39 -4.72 -3.63
N ILE A 110 -0.79 -5.91 -3.77
CA ILE A 110 -1.43 -7.17 -3.36
C ILE A 110 -1.70 -7.16 -1.85
N TYR A 111 -0.72 -6.75 -1.05
CA TYR A 111 -0.89 -6.64 0.40
C TYR A 111 -2.00 -5.67 0.77
N ILE A 112 -2.06 -4.49 0.14
CA ILE A 112 -3.12 -3.51 0.35
C ILE A 112 -4.48 -4.10 0.06
N LYS A 113 -4.67 -4.80 -1.07
CA LYS A 113 -5.93 -5.46 -1.41
C LYS A 113 -6.35 -6.49 -0.36
N ILE A 114 -5.42 -7.32 0.11
CA ILE A 114 -5.69 -8.30 1.16
C ILE A 114 -6.03 -7.60 2.49
N LEU A 115 -5.29 -6.56 2.88
CA LEU A 115 -5.52 -5.81 4.10
C LEU A 115 -6.87 -5.08 4.07
N GLN A 116 -7.26 -4.47 2.96
CA GLN A 116 -8.60 -3.88 2.77
C GLN A 116 -9.70 -4.93 2.97
N ALA A 117 -9.57 -6.08 2.28
CA ALA A 117 -10.52 -7.18 2.41
C ALA A 117 -10.60 -7.71 3.87
N ILE A 118 -9.48 -7.79 4.59
CA ILE A 118 -9.45 -8.15 6.01
C ILE A 118 -10.14 -7.08 6.87
N ASN A 119 -9.88 -5.80 6.61
CA ASN A 119 -10.45 -4.70 7.39
C ASN A 119 -11.98 -4.65 7.27
N GLU A 120 -12.49 -4.96 6.09
CA GLU A 120 -13.91 -5.02 5.73
C GLU A 120 -14.59 -6.36 6.05
N ASP A 121 -13.85 -7.34 6.57
CA ASP A 121 -14.31 -8.72 6.81
C ASP A 121 -14.92 -9.38 5.54
N SER A 122 -14.30 -9.10 4.40
CA SER A 122 -14.74 -9.62 3.09
C SER A 122 -14.48 -11.12 2.94
N SER A 123 -15.42 -11.83 2.32
CA SER A 123 -15.29 -13.25 1.97
C SER A 123 -14.25 -13.52 0.88
N THR A 124 -13.69 -12.48 0.24
CA THR A 124 -12.65 -12.60 -0.80
C THR A 124 -11.26 -12.88 -0.23
N VAL A 125 -11.06 -12.72 1.08
CA VAL A 125 -9.75 -12.91 1.74
C VAL A 125 -9.08 -14.26 1.42
N PRO A 126 -9.77 -15.42 1.51
CA PRO A 126 -9.16 -16.71 1.21
C PRO A 126 -8.70 -16.83 -0.25
N THR A 127 -9.48 -16.31 -1.19
CA THR A 127 -9.13 -16.31 -2.62
C THR A 127 -7.91 -15.44 -2.87
N LEU A 128 -7.87 -14.22 -2.33
CA LEU A 128 -6.73 -13.31 -2.50
C LEU A 128 -5.43 -13.88 -1.89
N LEU A 129 -5.53 -14.55 -0.74
CA LEU A 129 -4.38 -15.23 -0.13
C LEU A 129 -3.91 -16.43 -0.96
N THR A 130 -4.84 -17.24 -1.48
CA THR A 130 -4.52 -18.39 -2.33
C THR A 130 -3.78 -17.92 -3.58
N ASP A 131 -4.31 -16.91 -4.26
CA ASP A 131 -3.68 -16.32 -5.44
C ASP A 131 -2.28 -15.79 -5.13
N TYR A 132 -2.12 -15.06 -4.03
CA TYR A 132 -0.82 -14.55 -3.62
C TYR A 132 0.19 -15.68 -3.34
N ILE A 133 -0.24 -16.74 -2.64
CA ILE A 133 0.62 -17.88 -2.32
C ILE A 133 1.07 -18.58 -3.60
N LEU A 134 0.12 -18.90 -4.50
CA LEU A 134 0.42 -19.67 -5.70
C LEU A 134 1.19 -18.87 -6.76
N LYS A 135 0.97 -17.55 -6.85
CA LYS A 135 1.58 -16.72 -7.90
C LYS A 135 2.87 -16.04 -7.47
N VAL A 136 3.01 -15.68 -6.19
CA VAL A 136 4.14 -14.85 -5.71
C VAL A 136 5.08 -15.63 -4.80
N LEU A 137 4.56 -16.43 -3.86
CA LEU A 137 5.39 -17.17 -2.90
C LEU A 137 5.91 -18.49 -3.46
N CYS A 138 5.07 -19.20 -4.21
CA CYS A 138 5.38 -20.51 -4.80
C CYS A 138 5.06 -20.53 -6.31
N PRO A 139 5.72 -19.68 -7.13
CA PRO A 139 5.51 -19.71 -8.57
C PRO A 139 5.85 -21.11 -9.10
N THR A 140 4.90 -21.71 -9.80
CA THR A 140 5.02 -23.05 -10.41
C THR A 140 5.76 -22.96 -11.74
#